data_AF-A0A938B5X6-F1
#
_entry.id   AF-A0A938B5X6-F1
#
_cell.length_a   1.000
_cell.length_b   1.000
_cell.length_c   1.000
_cell.angle_alpha   90.00
_cell.angle_beta   90.00
_cell.angle_gamma   90.00
#
_symmetry.space_group_name_H-M   'P 1'
#
loop_
_entity.id
_entity.type
_entity.pdbx_description
1 polymer ?
#
loop_
_entity_poly.entity_id
_entity_poly.type
_entity_poly.pdbx_seq_one_letter_code
_entity_poly.pdbx_strand_id
1 'polypeptide(L)'
;MRTIVLVLAITYLSTLSSWGICVDESLVLYLPFDEGAGAPKDHSSNPANVALKGALKWGDGKFSQALEFDGVAANYIEVSHNDKLNGMKALTVEAWVMPYKPDANARAIISKRSDKDWQGTGPKDDLYNLFSWTDLKFFARTNAQDVLQVSSATVLQDRT
;
A
#
# COMPACT_ATOMS: atom_id res chain seq x y z
N MET A 1 -16.23 30.54 67.09
CA MET A 1 -15.70 29.26 66.58
C MET A 1 -15.55 29.38 65.07
N ARG A 2 -14.35 29.17 64.52
CA ARG A 2 -14.07 29.27 63.08
C ARG A 2 -14.13 27.86 62.47
N THR A 3 -15.10 27.63 61.59
CA THR A 3 -15.28 26.35 60.88
C THR A 3 -14.36 26.32 59.66
N ILE A 4 -13.45 25.34 59.58
CA ILE A 4 -12.61 25.08 58.41
C ILE A 4 -13.25 23.90 57.65
N VAL A 5 -13.60 24.12 56.38
CA VAL A 5 -14.12 23.09 55.48
C VAL A 5 -12.96 22.58 54.62
N LEU A 6 -12.62 21.30 54.75
CA LEU A 6 -11.65 20.60 53.92
C LEU A 6 -12.36 19.99 52.70
N VAL A 7 -12.02 20.47 51.50
CA VAL A 7 -12.47 19.86 50.24
C VAL A 7 -11.39 18.87 49.79
N LEU A 8 -11.68 17.58 49.90
CA LEU A 8 -10.88 16.50 49.32
C LEU A 8 -11.21 16.40 47.81
N ALA A 9 -10.29 16.88 46.97
CA ALA A 9 -10.37 16.71 45.52
C ALA A 9 -10.01 15.26 45.16
N ILE A 10 -11.00 14.48 44.73
CA ILE A 10 -10.80 13.16 44.14
C ILE A 10 -10.26 13.38 42.73
N THR A 11 -8.97 13.16 42.50
CA THR A 11 -8.39 13.16 41.17
C THR A 11 -8.78 11.86 40.46
N TYR A 12 -9.59 11.97 39.41
CA TYR A 12 -9.89 10.88 38.50
C TYR A 12 -8.62 10.61 37.69
N LEU A 13 -7.83 9.61 38.09
CA LEU A 13 -6.71 9.11 37.30
C LEU A 13 -7.30 8.31 36.14
N SER A 14 -7.62 8.98 35.03
CA SER A 14 -7.94 8.29 33.79
C SER A 14 -6.72 7.48 33.39
N THR A 15 -6.82 6.16 33.53
CA THR A 15 -5.86 5.25 32.92
C THR A 15 -5.85 5.59 31.44
N LEU A 16 -4.76 6.17 30.96
CA LEU A 16 -4.43 6.13 29.56
C LEU A 16 -4.26 4.65 29.25
N SER A 17 -5.35 4.00 28.86
CA SER A 17 -5.24 2.81 28.03
C SER A 17 -4.57 3.31 26.76
N SER A 18 -3.24 3.28 26.76
CA SER A 18 -2.47 3.22 25.53
C SER A 18 -3.08 2.04 24.80
N TRP A 19 -3.91 2.32 23.81
CA TRP A 19 -4.11 1.39 22.73
C TRP A 19 -2.71 1.24 22.17
N GLY A 20 -2.01 0.20 22.63
CA GLY A 20 -0.77 -0.20 22.04
C GLY A 20 -1.15 -0.54 20.62
N ILE A 21 -1.04 0.44 19.71
CA ILE A 21 -0.95 0.17 18.29
C ILE A 21 0.25 -0.75 18.23
N CYS A 22 -0.01 -2.03 18.02
CA CYS A 22 1.04 -2.96 17.64
C CYS A 22 1.48 -2.46 16.27
N VAL A 23 2.50 -1.62 16.29
CA VAL A 23 3.15 -1.18 15.07
C VAL A 23 3.85 -2.42 14.55
N ASP A 24 3.27 -3.04 13.52
CA ASP A 24 3.93 -4.12 12.82
C ASP A 24 5.08 -3.52 12.02
N GLU A 25 6.29 -3.61 12.56
CA GLU A 25 7.50 -3.12 11.89
C GLU A 25 7.80 -3.87 10.58
N SER A 26 7.17 -5.03 10.35
CA SER A 26 7.27 -5.74 9.08
C SER A 26 6.39 -5.13 7.98
N LEU A 27 5.39 -4.31 8.33
CA LEU A 27 4.57 -3.56 7.39
C LEU A 27 5.29 -2.28 6.97
N VAL A 28 6.09 -2.39 5.92
CA VAL A 28 6.97 -1.30 5.45
C VAL A 28 6.30 -0.32 4.49
N LEU A 29 5.08 -0.57 4.02
CA LEU A 29 4.29 0.35 3.21
C LEU A 29 2.81 0.01 3.39
N TYR A 30 1.99 0.97 3.81
CA TYR A 30 0.56 0.76 4.00
C TYR A 30 -0.24 1.91 3.42
N LEU A 31 -0.97 1.64 2.34
CA LEU A 31 -1.84 2.60 1.66
C LEU A 31 -3.30 2.14 1.83
N PRO A 32 -4.02 2.59 2.87
CA PRO A 32 -5.39 2.16 3.11
C PRO A 32 -6.38 2.74 2.10
N PHE A 33 -6.05 3.89 1.49
CA PHE A 33 -6.95 4.67 0.64
C PHE A 33 -8.22 5.14 1.38
N ASP A 34 -8.04 5.68 2.58
CA ASP A 34 -9.13 6.20 3.41
C ASP A 34 -9.28 7.72 3.36
N GLU A 35 -8.35 8.44 2.72
CA GLU A 35 -8.31 9.91 2.73
C GLU A 35 -9.49 10.56 2.00
N GLY A 36 -9.96 9.94 0.91
CA GLY A 36 -11.08 10.40 0.09
C GLY A 36 -10.88 11.69 -0.69
N ALA A 37 -9.70 12.29 -0.60
CA ALA A 37 -9.27 13.40 -1.42
C ALA A 37 -7.74 13.50 -1.41
N GLY A 38 -7.19 14.13 -2.46
CA GLY A 38 -5.75 14.38 -2.55
C GLY A 38 -4.93 13.11 -2.76
N ALA A 39 -3.64 13.19 -2.42
CA ALA A 39 -2.74 12.05 -2.51
C ALA A 39 -2.94 11.09 -1.32
N PRO A 40 -2.95 9.76 -1.56
CA PRO A 40 -2.93 8.76 -0.49
C PRO A 40 -1.72 8.94 0.41
N LYS A 41 -1.82 8.51 1.66
CA LYS A 41 -0.70 8.55 2.61
C LYS A 41 -0.23 7.15 2.96
N ASP A 42 1.06 7.02 3.23
CA ASP A 42 1.63 5.82 3.83
C ASP A 42 1.42 5.85 5.34
N HIS A 43 0.63 4.91 5.86
CA HIS A 43 0.31 4.76 7.29
C HIS A 43 1.22 3.73 7.98
N SER A 44 2.30 3.29 7.34
CA SER A 44 3.34 2.48 8.00
C SER A 44 4.11 3.30 9.06
N SER A 45 4.90 2.61 9.88
CA SER A 45 5.69 3.21 10.96
C SER A 45 6.73 4.23 10.51
N ASN A 46 7.18 4.14 9.26
CA ASN A 46 8.16 5.02 8.64
C ASN A 46 7.65 5.53 7.28
N PRO A 47 6.68 6.47 7.23
CA PRO A 47 5.97 6.82 6.00
C PRO A 47 6.86 7.24 4.83
N ALA A 48 6.63 6.64 3.66
CA ALA A 48 7.19 7.11 2.40
C ALA A 48 6.42 8.32 1.85
N ASN A 49 7.08 9.11 1.01
CA ASN A 49 6.41 10.18 0.27
C ASN A 49 5.62 9.60 -0.91
N VAL A 50 4.33 9.90 -0.97
CA VAL A 50 3.39 9.37 -1.96
C VAL A 50 2.79 10.52 -2.74
N ALA A 51 2.83 10.43 -4.07
CA ALA A 51 2.27 11.42 -4.97
C ALA A 51 1.20 10.80 -5.86
N LEU A 52 0.10 11.53 -6.06
CA LEU A 52 -0.91 11.20 -7.05
C LEU A 52 -0.53 11.85 -8.39
N LYS A 53 -0.46 11.06 -9.46
CA LYS A 53 -0.18 11.52 -10.82
C LYS A 53 -1.44 11.42 -11.67
N GLY A 54 -1.66 12.44 -12.49
CA GLY A 54 -2.85 12.52 -13.33
C GLY A 54 -4.11 12.86 -12.53
N ALA A 55 -5.27 12.43 -13.02
CA ALA A 55 -6.58 12.78 -12.48
C ALA A 55 -7.36 11.52 -12.08
N LEU A 56 -6.93 10.90 -10.97
CA LEU A 56 -7.65 9.76 -10.37
C LEU A 56 -8.84 10.26 -9.54
N LYS A 57 -9.88 9.44 -9.48
CA LYS A 57 -11.09 9.71 -8.69
C LYS A 57 -11.10 8.85 -7.45
N TRP A 58 -11.64 9.40 -6.37
CA TRP A 58 -11.98 8.63 -5.18
C TRP A 58 -13.40 8.06 -5.34
N GLY A 59 -13.62 6.87 -4.81
CA GLY A 59 -14.91 6.19 -4.81
C GLY A 59 -15.00 5.16 -3.69
N ASP A 60 -16.10 4.40 -3.65
CA ASP A 60 -16.32 3.41 -2.60
C ASP A 60 -15.37 2.22 -2.75
N GLY A 61 -14.62 1.93 -1.68
CA GLY A 61 -13.65 0.85 -1.63
C GLY A 61 -14.24 -0.47 -1.11
N LYS A 62 -13.37 -1.48 -0.98
CA LYS A 62 -13.74 -2.70 -0.22
C LYS A 62 -14.03 -2.36 1.24
N PHE A 63 -13.24 -1.45 1.78
CA PHE A 63 -13.41 -0.82 3.09
C PHE A 63 -13.36 0.68 2.86
N SER A 64 -14.31 1.43 3.42
CA SER A 64 -14.35 2.90 3.29
C SER A 64 -14.20 3.37 1.83
N GLN A 65 -13.05 3.94 1.45
CA GLN A 65 -12.82 4.51 0.12
C GLN A 65 -11.74 3.75 -0.67
N ALA A 66 -11.61 4.08 -1.95
CA ALA A 66 -10.57 3.60 -2.85
C ALA A 66 -10.32 4.62 -3.97
N LEU A 67 -9.19 4.47 -4.67
CA LEU A 67 -8.94 5.17 -5.92
C LEU A 67 -9.43 4.35 -7.11
N GLU A 68 -10.13 5.00 -8.02
CA GLU A 68 -10.59 4.47 -9.30
C GLU A 68 -9.57 4.79 -10.39
N PHE A 69 -9.11 3.75 -11.07
CA PHE A 69 -8.14 3.84 -12.17
C PHE A 69 -8.86 3.61 -13.50
N ASP A 70 -8.77 4.59 -14.40
CA ASP A 70 -9.43 4.60 -15.71
C ASP A 70 -8.62 3.91 -16.84
N GLY A 71 -7.45 3.36 -16.50
CA GLY A 71 -6.56 2.70 -17.45
C GLY A 71 -5.71 3.66 -18.30
N VAL A 72 -5.75 4.98 -18.04
CA VAL A 72 -4.88 5.96 -18.70
C VAL A 72 -3.48 5.88 -18.10
N ALA A 73 -2.45 5.69 -18.95
CA ALA A 73 -1.07 5.46 -18.49
C ALA A 73 -0.47 6.62 -17.66
N ALA A 74 -0.99 7.84 -17.79
CA ALA A 74 -0.56 8.99 -16.99
C ALA A 74 -1.18 9.03 -15.58
N ASN A 75 -2.17 8.17 -15.29
CA ASN A 75 -2.88 8.13 -14.02
C ASN A 75 -2.34 6.99 -13.15
N TYR A 76 -1.56 7.34 -12.13
CA TYR A 76 -0.96 6.36 -11.21
C TYR A 76 -0.58 7.01 -9.89
N ILE A 77 -0.25 6.17 -8.90
CA ILE A 77 0.33 6.62 -7.63
C ILE A 77 1.81 6.33 -7.67
N GLU A 78 2.60 7.32 -7.29
CA GLU A 78 4.05 7.22 -7.20
C GLU A 78 4.45 7.22 -5.72
N VAL A 79 5.05 6.12 -5.28
CA VAL A 79 5.79 6.09 -4.02
C VAL A 79 7.23 6.47 -4.35
N SER A 80 7.71 7.58 -3.79
CA SER A 80 9.09 8.02 -3.98
C SER A 80 10.06 6.94 -3.48
N HIS A 81 11.25 6.84 -4.09
CA HIS A 81 12.26 5.90 -3.63
C HIS A 81 12.55 6.09 -2.14
N ASN A 82 12.60 4.97 -1.42
CA ASN A 82 12.92 4.90 -0.01
C ASN A 82 13.70 3.61 0.24
N ASP A 83 14.79 3.70 1.00
CA ASP A 83 15.68 2.56 1.25
C ASP A 83 14.98 1.42 1.99
N LYS A 84 13.94 1.71 2.79
CA LYS A 84 13.12 0.69 3.48
C LYS A 84 12.43 -0.29 2.53
N LEU A 85 12.30 0.08 1.24
CA LEU A 85 11.66 -0.73 0.20
C LEU A 85 12.67 -1.61 -0.55
N ASN A 86 13.89 -1.81 -0.02
CA ASN A 86 14.94 -2.63 -0.61
C ASN A 86 15.63 -3.51 0.46
N GLY A 87 16.38 -4.51 0.01
CA GLY A 87 17.15 -5.41 0.87
C GLY A 87 16.29 -6.43 1.60
N MET A 88 15.07 -6.70 1.11
CA MET A 88 14.14 -7.62 1.76
C MET A 88 14.53 -9.07 1.49
N LYS A 89 14.69 -9.87 2.57
CA LYS A 89 14.94 -11.31 2.46
C LYS A 89 13.68 -12.10 2.08
N ALA A 90 12.52 -11.58 2.43
CA ALA A 90 11.21 -12.11 2.12
C ALA A 90 10.26 -10.93 1.91
N LEU A 91 9.29 -11.10 1.01
CA LEU A 91 8.35 -10.05 0.64
C LEU A 91 6.93 -10.63 0.62
N THR A 92 6.01 -9.91 1.25
CA THR A 92 4.57 -10.09 1.09
C THR A 92 4.01 -8.83 0.45
N VAL A 93 3.19 -8.99 -0.58
CA VAL A 93 2.45 -7.89 -1.21
C VAL A 93 0.98 -8.28 -1.23
N GLU A 94 0.13 -7.39 -0.73
CA GLU A 94 -1.32 -7.57 -0.73
C GLU A 94 -2.01 -6.30 -1.24
N ALA A 95 -3.14 -6.48 -1.93
CA ALA A 95 -3.94 -5.37 -2.44
C ALA A 95 -5.40 -5.80 -2.59
N TRP A 96 -6.32 -4.90 -2.26
CA TRP A 96 -7.72 -5.00 -2.67
C TRP A 96 -7.88 -4.36 -4.04
N VAL A 97 -8.40 -5.12 -4.99
CA VAL A 97 -8.51 -4.70 -6.39
C VAL A 97 -9.88 -5.09 -6.93
N MET A 98 -10.48 -4.16 -7.67
CA MET A 98 -11.80 -4.28 -8.25
C MET A 98 -11.68 -4.06 -9.76
N PRO A 99 -11.49 -5.13 -10.56
CA PRO A 99 -11.32 -4.99 -11.98
C PRO A 99 -12.65 -4.64 -12.68
N TYR A 100 -12.56 -3.77 -13.67
CA TYR A 100 -13.64 -3.46 -14.61
C TYR A 100 -13.17 -3.81 -16.01
N LYS A 101 -13.90 -4.71 -16.69
CA LYS A 101 -13.56 -5.22 -18.03
C LYS A 101 -12.11 -5.73 -18.12
N PRO A 102 -11.67 -6.66 -17.25
CA PRO A 102 -10.33 -7.19 -17.29
C PRO A 102 -10.04 -7.86 -18.65
N ASP A 103 -8.81 -7.72 -19.14
CA ASP A 103 -8.35 -8.30 -20.39
C ASP A 103 -7.08 -9.14 -20.20
N ALA A 104 -6.70 -9.88 -21.25
CA ALA A 104 -5.53 -10.76 -21.21
C ALA A 104 -4.19 -10.00 -21.35
N ASN A 105 -4.23 -8.67 -21.46
CA ASN A 105 -3.02 -7.86 -21.52
C ASN A 105 -2.38 -7.73 -20.14
N ALA A 106 -1.09 -7.39 -20.10
CA ALA A 106 -0.42 -7.12 -18.83
C ALA A 106 -0.95 -5.80 -18.24
N ARG A 107 -1.54 -5.86 -17.04
CA ARG A 107 -1.99 -4.68 -16.28
C ARG A 107 -1.29 -4.66 -14.93
N ALA A 108 -0.49 -3.63 -14.67
CA ALA A 108 0.22 -3.50 -13.40
C ALA A 108 -0.73 -3.02 -12.29
N ILE A 109 -0.65 -3.64 -11.12
CA ILE A 109 -1.32 -3.19 -9.88
C ILE A 109 -0.27 -2.51 -8.99
N ILE A 110 0.86 -3.18 -8.77
CA ILE A 110 2.04 -2.63 -8.07
C ILE A 110 3.26 -2.95 -8.93
N SER A 111 4.15 -1.96 -9.09
CA SER A 111 5.38 -2.13 -9.85
C SER A 111 6.50 -1.31 -9.21
N LYS A 112 7.48 -1.98 -8.62
CA LYS A 112 8.77 -1.37 -8.27
C LYS A 112 9.79 -1.70 -9.35
N ARG A 113 10.37 -0.64 -9.91
CA ARG A 113 11.42 -0.71 -10.93
C ARG A 113 12.66 0.04 -10.47
N SER A 114 13.81 -0.32 -11.04
CA SER A 114 15.07 0.41 -10.87
C SER A 114 15.76 0.59 -12.20
N ASP A 115 16.25 1.81 -12.43
CA ASP A 115 17.01 2.17 -13.62
C ASP A 115 18.43 1.57 -13.60
N LYS A 116 18.88 1.07 -12.44
CA LYS A 116 20.19 0.44 -12.25
C LYS A 116 20.22 -1.00 -12.77
N ASP A 117 19.08 -1.67 -12.85
CA ASP A 117 19.00 -3.05 -13.33
C ASP A 117 19.27 -3.19 -14.83
N TRP A 118 18.92 -2.17 -15.62
CA TRP A 118 19.19 -2.14 -17.06
C TRP A 118 20.67 -1.84 -17.38
N GLN A 119 21.37 -1.14 -16.49
CA GLN A 119 22.72 -0.62 -16.74
C GLN A 119 23.85 -1.48 -16.14
N GLY A 120 23.53 -2.50 -15.32
CA GLY A 120 24.48 -3.51 -14.87
C GLY A 120 25.59 -3.05 -13.92
N THR A 121 25.57 -1.79 -13.46
CA THR A 121 26.61 -1.21 -12.61
C THR A 121 26.03 -0.71 -11.28
N GLY A 122 26.00 -1.57 -10.26
CA GLY A 122 25.62 -1.21 -8.88
C GLY A 122 24.92 -2.35 -8.13
N PRO A 123 24.73 -2.25 -6.80
CA PRO A 123 23.80 -3.11 -6.09
C PRO A 123 22.42 -2.97 -6.74
N LYS A 124 21.84 -4.09 -7.15
CA LYS A 124 20.50 -4.11 -7.72
C LYS A 124 19.51 -3.74 -6.63
N ASP A 125 18.66 -2.75 -6.89
CA ASP A 125 17.51 -2.51 -6.02
C ASP A 125 16.56 -3.71 -6.15
N ASP A 126 15.73 -3.96 -5.14
CA ASP A 126 14.75 -5.03 -5.27
C ASP A 126 13.72 -4.65 -6.34
N LEU A 127 13.48 -5.55 -7.29
CA LEU A 127 12.38 -5.41 -8.24
C LEU A 127 11.24 -6.28 -7.77
N TYR A 128 10.02 -5.77 -7.78
CA TYR A 128 8.86 -6.62 -7.57
C TYR A 128 7.62 -6.04 -8.21
N ASN A 129 6.77 -6.92 -8.74
CA ASN A 129 5.55 -6.55 -9.43
C ASN A 129 4.40 -7.43 -8.96
N LEU A 130 3.23 -6.83 -8.76
CA LEU A 130 1.94 -7.50 -8.72
C LEU A 130 1.15 -7.01 -9.94
N PHE A 131 0.76 -7.92 -10.82
CA PHE A 131 0.13 -7.56 -12.09
C PHE A 131 -0.86 -8.64 -12.52
N SER A 132 -1.88 -8.26 -13.29
CA SER A 132 -2.68 -9.24 -14.02
C SER A 132 -2.07 -9.49 -15.38
N TRP A 133 -2.12 -10.72 -15.83
CA TRP A 133 -1.70 -11.11 -17.18
C TRP A 133 -2.48 -12.34 -17.62
N THR A 134 -2.07 -12.96 -18.73
CA THR A 134 -2.75 -14.05 -19.46
C THR A 134 -3.68 -14.93 -18.62
N ASP A 135 -4.82 -15.32 -19.21
CA ASP A 135 -5.90 -16.07 -18.56
C ASP A 135 -6.58 -15.30 -17.40
N LEU A 136 -6.46 -13.97 -17.39
CA LEU A 136 -7.03 -13.08 -16.38
C LEU A 136 -6.55 -13.40 -14.96
N LYS A 137 -5.33 -13.95 -14.79
CA LYS A 137 -4.79 -14.29 -13.48
C LYS A 137 -3.95 -13.17 -12.90
N PHE A 138 -3.78 -13.17 -11.58
CA PHE A 138 -2.73 -12.40 -10.93
C PHE A 138 -1.41 -13.13 -10.97
N PHE A 139 -0.36 -12.36 -11.10
CA PHE A 139 1.02 -12.79 -11.07
C PHE A 139 1.80 -11.87 -10.14
N ALA A 140 2.67 -12.45 -9.33
CA ALA A 140 3.67 -11.71 -8.57
C ALA A 140 5.07 -12.18 -8.97
N ARG A 141 5.99 -11.23 -9.15
CA ARG A 141 7.39 -11.49 -9.50
C ARG A 141 8.31 -10.71 -8.58
N THR A 142 9.46 -11.29 -8.25
CA THR A 142 10.59 -10.59 -7.64
C THR A 142 11.82 -10.68 -8.54
N ASN A 143 12.63 -9.62 -8.57
CA ASN A 143 13.92 -9.54 -9.25
C ASN A 143 13.91 -9.92 -10.74
N ALA A 144 12.79 -9.64 -11.42
CA ALA A 144 12.56 -9.73 -12.88
C ALA A 144 13.15 -10.96 -13.59
N GLN A 145 13.21 -12.10 -12.89
CA GLN A 145 13.63 -13.38 -13.44
C GLN A 145 12.42 -14.32 -13.45
N ASP A 146 12.16 -14.96 -14.59
CA ASP A 146 10.98 -15.82 -14.80
C ASP A 146 10.87 -16.96 -13.77
N VAL A 147 11.96 -17.31 -13.10
CA VAL A 147 12.05 -18.38 -12.09
C VAL A 147 11.38 -18.01 -10.76
N LEU A 148 11.22 -16.71 -10.46
CA LEU A 148 10.61 -16.23 -9.20
C LEU A 148 9.23 -15.61 -9.43
N GLN A 149 8.39 -16.33 -10.19
CA GLN A 149 7.00 -15.96 -10.43
C GLN A 149 6.04 -16.88 -9.67
N VAL A 150 5.04 -16.30 -9.04
CA VAL A 150 3.85 -17.01 -8.54
C VAL A 150 2.60 -16.50 -9.25
N SER A 151 1.60 -17.36 -9.43
CA SER A 151 0.33 -17.00 -10.08
C SER A 151 -0.87 -17.42 -9.24
N SER A 152 -1.96 -16.68 -9.32
CA SER A 152 -3.21 -17.05 -8.65
C SER A 152 -3.79 -18.35 -9.18
N ALA A 153 -4.42 -19.11 -8.28
CA ALA A 153 -5.22 -20.29 -8.66
C ALA A 153 -6.55 -19.89 -9.33
N THR A 154 -7.08 -18.74 -8.96
CA THR A 154 -8.33 -18.17 -9.49
C THR A 154 -8.05 -17.12 -10.56
N VAL A 155 -9.09 -16.79 -11.32
CA VAL A 155 -9.07 -15.73 -12.34
C VAL A 155 -9.83 -14.50 -11.85
N LEU A 156 -9.50 -13.35 -12.42
CA LEU A 156 -10.19 -12.10 -12.22
C LEU A 156 -11.60 -12.18 -12.79
N GLN A 157 -12.57 -11.80 -11.95
CA GLN A 157 -13.95 -11.66 -12.34
C GLN A 157 -14.22 -10.19 -12.64
N ASP A 158 -14.84 -9.92 -13.78
CA ASP A 158 -15.38 -8.58 -14.04
C ASP A 158 -16.50 -8.27 -13.02
N ARG A 159 -16.58 -7.01 -12.59
CA ARG A 159 -17.62 -6.53 -11.67
C ARG A 159 -18.71 -5.72 -12.39
N THR A 160 -18.85 -5.87 -13.70
CA THR A 160 -19.94 -5.26 -14.46
C THR A 160 -21.27 -5.95 -14.21
#